data_AF-D8R437-F1
#
_entry.id   AF-D8R437-F1
#
_cell.length_a   1.000
_cell.length_b   1.000
_cell.length_c   1.000
_cell.angle_alpha   90.00
_cell.angle_beta   90.00
_cell.angle_gamma   90.00
#
_symmetry.space_group_name_H-M   'P 1'
#
loop_
_entity.id
_entity.type
_entity.pdbx_description
1 polymer ?
#
loop_
_entity_poly.entity_id
_entity_poly.type
_entity_poly.pdbx_seq_one_letter_code
_entity_poly.pdbx_strand_id
1 'polypeptide(L)'
;MEHHLFPDEVIDAIIDRATFSSAWTFFKRTGRGHNRMARRFLKEKLPLQALDTLDETCDQDTFEEVLSYPYDIFDLSLEQLIEKMDITRKKGYKCGPKVLLNVLTLLSKCNLGKMYSSYMQSLFFDMIREHPMLVAKQEFSQVVLDNNLDNSMLIKQLICKEAFTLNGMVDPELLISTCGCKVDRYGWRETLHLLLEMVEPERAYQSALDAATGDEVVFSIIREAMHAKVIVDPTEALLFTCSRDISAKKEPLASGLKAGLLKLNDYIISQMIPMDAEAVMLFELAGKGSYPLPESLRSVLDMQCNIGVTLLFEAWCNLEKADKETCLKLAERLTAEVLPREALFILNTHLKFDKSPEVAEAVKAASEMEATVASLFDERRHYPYCVT
;
A
#
# COMPACT_ATOMS: atom_id res chain seq x y z
N MET A 1 -24.37 -54.91 30.41
CA MET A 1 -22.97 -55.36 30.41
C MET A 1 -22.63 -55.74 28.97
N GLU A 2 -22.02 -54.82 28.23
CA GLU A 2 -21.49 -55.13 26.90
C GLU A 2 -20.24 -55.98 27.07
N HIS A 3 -20.27 -57.21 26.58
CA HIS A 3 -19.11 -58.08 26.58
C HIS A 3 -18.14 -57.59 25.49
N HIS A 4 -17.05 -56.95 25.90
CA HIS A 4 -15.90 -56.71 25.02
C HIS A 4 -15.30 -58.07 24.63
N LEU A 5 -15.71 -58.60 23.47
CA LEU A 5 -15.29 -59.92 22.97
C LEU A 5 -13.77 -60.04 22.75
N PHE A 6 -13.07 -58.91 22.55
CA PHE A 6 -11.62 -58.86 22.37
C PHE A 6 -11.02 -57.57 22.94
N PRO A 7 -9.78 -57.61 23.46
CA PRO A 7 -8.97 -56.41 23.73
C PRO A 7 -8.71 -55.59 22.46
N ASP A 8 -8.46 -54.29 22.60
CA ASP A 8 -8.21 -53.39 21.47
C ASP A 8 -6.95 -53.79 20.68
N GLU A 9 -5.92 -54.34 21.33
CA GLU A 9 -4.71 -54.81 20.66
C GLU A 9 -4.97 -55.98 19.72
N VAL A 10 -5.95 -56.83 20.07
CA VAL A 10 -6.35 -57.97 19.23
C VAL A 10 -7.18 -57.50 18.05
N ILE A 11 -8.07 -56.52 18.27
CA ILE A 11 -8.85 -55.87 17.20
C ILE A 11 -7.92 -55.19 16.21
N ASP A 12 -6.94 -54.44 16.70
CA ASP A 12 -5.91 -53.79 15.90
C ASP A 12 -5.13 -54.80 15.04
N ALA A 13 -4.71 -55.91 15.64
CA ALA A 13 -3.99 -56.96 14.91
C ALA A 13 -4.85 -57.65 13.84
N ILE A 14 -6.16 -57.81 14.08
CA ILE A 14 -7.10 -58.33 13.07
C ILE A 14 -7.23 -57.34 11.91
N ILE A 15 -7.41 -56.05 12.23
CA ILE A 15 -7.52 -54.99 11.23
C ILE A 15 -6.22 -54.89 10.42
N ASP A 16 -5.04 -55.01 11.02
CA ASP A 16 -3.78 -54.88 10.27
C ASP A 16 -3.49 -56.09 9.36
N ARG A 17 -3.87 -57.31 9.78
CA ARG A 17 -3.52 -58.55 9.05
C ARG A 17 -4.56 -58.99 8.02
N ALA A 18 -5.82 -58.61 8.18
CA ALA A 18 -6.88 -59.00 7.25
C ALA A 18 -6.69 -58.32 5.88
N THR A 19 -7.32 -58.85 4.82
CA THR A 19 -7.49 -58.09 3.58
C THR A 19 -8.34 -56.85 3.84
N PHE A 20 -8.23 -55.81 2.99
CA PHE A 20 -8.96 -54.56 3.22
C PHE A 20 -10.48 -54.77 3.32
N SER A 21 -11.06 -55.56 2.41
CA SER A 21 -12.49 -55.89 2.42
C SER A 21 -12.93 -56.61 3.71
N SER A 22 -12.11 -57.55 4.19
CA SER A 22 -12.38 -58.28 5.43
C SER A 22 -12.25 -57.39 6.67
N ALA A 23 -11.22 -56.53 6.73
CA ALA A 23 -11.04 -55.56 7.80
C ALA A 23 -12.21 -54.57 7.87
N TRP A 24 -12.65 -54.05 6.72
CA TRP A 24 -13.79 -53.13 6.65
C TRP A 24 -15.09 -53.78 7.12
N THR A 25 -15.34 -55.03 6.70
CA THR A 25 -16.52 -55.78 7.14
C THR A 25 -16.49 -56.04 8.64
N PHE A 26 -15.32 -56.37 9.18
CA PHE A 26 -15.12 -56.57 10.61
C PHE A 26 -15.33 -55.27 11.40
N PHE A 27 -14.75 -54.16 10.95
CA PHE A 27 -14.93 -52.83 11.54
C PHE A 27 -16.41 -52.43 11.58
N LYS A 28 -17.12 -52.53 10.44
CA LYS A 28 -18.57 -52.22 10.37
C LYS A 28 -19.44 -53.03 11.33
N ARG A 29 -19.05 -54.28 11.61
CA ARG A 29 -19.79 -55.16 12.52
C ARG A 29 -19.49 -54.91 13.99
N THR A 30 -18.29 -54.43 14.29
CA THR A 30 -17.80 -54.29 15.67
C THR A 30 -17.84 -52.86 16.18
N GLY A 31 -17.77 -51.86 15.30
CA GLY A 31 -17.68 -50.44 15.67
C GLY A 31 -16.43 -50.12 16.51
N ARG A 32 -15.35 -50.90 16.36
CA ARG A 32 -14.12 -50.76 17.16
C ARG A 32 -12.88 -50.75 16.28
N GLY A 33 -11.79 -50.19 16.79
CA GLY A 33 -10.52 -50.06 16.07
C GLY A 33 -10.47 -48.87 15.11
N HIS A 34 -11.19 -47.78 15.43
CA HIS A 34 -11.27 -46.57 14.61
C HIS A 34 -9.89 -46.03 14.21
N ASN A 35 -8.93 -45.97 15.15
CA ASN A 35 -7.55 -45.54 14.87
C ASN A 35 -6.90 -46.32 13.72
N ARG A 36 -6.91 -47.66 13.81
CA ARG A 36 -6.30 -48.51 12.79
C ARG A 36 -7.04 -48.44 11.47
N MET A 37 -8.36 -48.47 11.52
CA MET A 37 -9.16 -48.45 10.30
C MET A 37 -9.01 -47.12 9.55
N ALA A 38 -9.00 -45.98 10.26
CA ALA A 38 -8.78 -44.65 9.66
C ALA A 38 -7.40 -44.56 8.98
N ARG A 39 -6.33 -44.98 9.67
CA ARG A 39 -4.97 -45.02 9.06
C ARG A 39 -4.91 -45.98 7.86
N ARG A 40 -5.64 -47.09 7.92
CA ARG A 40 -5.70 -48.05 6.81
C ARG A 40 -6.42 -47.46 5.60
N PHE A 41 -7.50 -46.72 5.79
CA PHE A 41 -8.17 -45.98 4.72
C PHE A 41 -7.23 -44.98 4.04
N LEU A 42 -6.45 -44.22 4.80
CA LEU A 42 -5.44 -43.32 4.23
C LEU A 42 -4.42 -44.06 3.36
N LYS A 43 -3.90 -45.20 3.85
CA LYS A 43 -2.93 -46.02 3.09
C LYS A 43 -3.48 -46.52 1.76
N GLU A 44 -4.78 -46.81 1.71
CA GLU A 44 -5.49 -47.26 0.50
C GLU A 44 -5.99 -46.10 -0.38
N LYS A 45 -5.57 -44.85 -0.08
CA LYS A 45 -5.98 -43.62 -0.78
C LYS A 45 -7.50 -43.38 -0.75
N LEU A 46 -8.11 -43.67 0.39
CA LEU A 46 -9.54 -43.48 0.67
C LEU A 46 -9.74 -42.42 1.78
N PRO A 47 -9.37 -41.15 1.52
CA PRO A 47 -9.29 -40.12 2.56
C PRO A 47 -10.66 -39.75 3.15
N LEU A 48 -11.74 -39.76 2.36
CA LEU A 48 -13.08 -39.46 2.86
C LEU A 48 -13.56 -40.51 3.86
N GLN A 49 -13.33 -41.79 3.56
CA GLN A 49 -13.67 -42.87 4.49
C GLN A 49 -12.79 -42.82 5.74
N ALA A 50 -11.53 -42.38 5.62
CA ALA A 50 -10.68 -42.13 6.79
C ALA A 50 -11.26 -41.03 7.68
N LEU A 51 -11.71 -39.92 7.09
CA LEU A 51 -12.34 -38.81 7.79
C LEU A 51 -13.66 -39.23 8.47
N ASP A 52 -14.52 -39.96 7.77
CA ASP A 52 -15.78 -40.50 8.30
C ASP A 52 -15.57 -41.42 9.50
N THR A 53 -14.40 -42.09 9.56
CA THR A 53 -14.04 -43.02 10.64
C THR A 53 -13.57 -42.30 11.91
N LEU A 54 -13.27 -40.99 11.84
CA LEU A 54 -12.85 -40.24 13.03
C LEU A 54 -14.02 -40.00 13.99
N ASP A 55 -13.80 -40.37 15.26
CA ASP A 55 -14.76 -40.18 16.35
C ASP A 55 -14.06 -39.85 17.68
N GLU A 56 -14.85 -39.79 18.76
CA GLU A 56 -14.32 -39.50 20.10
C GLU A 56 -13.40 -40.60 20.67
N THR A 57 -13.29 -41.77 20.03
CA THR A 57 -12.40 -42.86 20.45
C THR A 57 -11.02 -42.78 19.82
N CYS A 58 -10.85 -41.98 18.76
CA CYS A 58 -9.56 -41.82 18.10
C CYS A 58 -8.55 -41.02 18.93
N ASP A 59 -7.26 -41.35 18.76
CA ASP A 59 -6.12 -40.65 19.37
C ASP A 59 -5.69 -39.41 18.56
N GLN A 60 -4.90 -38.52 19.18
CA GLN A 60 -4.45 -37.28 18.56
C GLN A 60 -3.65 -37.54 17.28
N ASP A 61 -2.78 -38.55 17.27
CA ASP A 61 -1.94 -38.87 16.11
C ASP A 61 -2.78 -39.28 14.89
N THR A 62 -3.86 -40.05 15.09
CA THR A 62 -4.79 -40.42 14.03
C THR A 62 -5.54 -39.20 13.49
N PHE A 63 -6.03 -38.33 14.38
CA PHE A 63 -6.66 -37.08 13.96
C PHE A 63 -5.68 -36.21 13.14
N GLU A 64 -4.45 -36.03 13.63
CA GLU A 64 -3.42 -35.25 12.96
C GLU A 64 -3.11 -35.81 11.56
N GLU A 65 -2.96 -37.13 11.43
CA GLU A 65 -2.63 -37.80 10.16
C GLU A 65 -3.77 -37.66 9.13
N VAL A 66 -5.02 -37.85 9.55
CA VAL A 66 -6.20 -37.78 8.66
C VAL A 66 -6.53 -36.34 8.28
N LEU A 67 -6.50 -35.40 9.23
CA LEU A 67 -6.82 -33.99 8.95
C LEU A 67 -5.68 -33.27 8.20
N SER A 68 -4.45 -33.77 8.28
CA SER A 68 -3.31 -33.29 7.48
C SER A 68 -3.34 -33.76 6.02
N TYR A 69 -4.34 -34.54 5.61
CA TYR A 69 -4.48 -34.93 4.21
C TYR A 69 -4.92 -33.72 3.36
N PRO A 70 -4.34 -33.50 2.16
CA PRO A 70 -4.71 -32.39 1.28
C PRO A 70 -6.00 -32.74 0.53
N TYR A 71 -7.15 -32.58 1.19
CA TYR A 71 -8.46 -32.80 0.54
C TYR A 71 -8.67 -31.85 -0.64
N ASP A 72 -9.52 -32.25 -1.58
CA ASP A 72 -10.03 -31.38 -2.63
C ASP A 72 -11.48 -30.99 -2.29
N ILE A 73 -11.87 -29.78 -2.69
CA ILE A 73 -13.17 -29.16 -2.35
C ILE A 73 -14.33 -29.94 -2.98
N PHE A 74 -14.10 -30.52 -4.15
CA PHE A 74 -15.14 -31.21 -4.91
C PHE A 74 -15.57 -32.53 -4.28
N ASP A 75 -14.74 -33.10 -3.40
CA ASP A 75 -14.93 -34.44 -2.83
C ASP A 75 -15.40 -34.42 -1.37
N LEU A 76 -15.26 -33.28 -0.67
CA LEU A 76 -15.41 -33.21 0.79
C LEU A 76 -16.59 -32.36 1.23
N SER A 77 -17.40 -32.88 2.16
CA SER A 77 -18.32 -32.04 2.93
C SER A 77 -17.55 -31.26 4.01
N LEU A 78 -17.53 -29.94 3.90
CA LEU A 78 -16.88 -29.08 4.90
C LEU A 78 -17.53 -29.20 6.28
N GLU A 79 -18.82 -29.51 6.34
CA GLU A 79 -19.52 -29.75 7.60
C GLU A 79 -18.89 -30.94 8.34
N GLN A 80 -18.51 -31.99 7.60
CA GLN A 80 -17.81 -33.15 8.19
C GLN A 80 -16.42 -32.75 8.70
N LEU A 81 -15.67 -31.94 7.94
CA LEU A 81 -14.34 -31.47 8.37
C LEU A 81 -14.43 -30.64 9.66
N ILE A 82 -15.40 -29.72 9.72
CA ILE A 82 -15.67 -28.88 10.89
C ILE A 82 -16.09 -29.73 12.10
N GLU A 83 -16.97 -30.71 11.89
CA GLU A 83 -17.38 -31.65 12.94
C GLU A 83 -16.16 -32.37 13.53
N LYS A 84 -15.25 -32.88 12.69
CA LYS A 84 -14.06 -33.58 13.16
C LYS A 84 -13.08 -32.67 13.89
N MET A 85 -12.93 -31.42 13.44
CA MET A 85 -12.16 -30.40 14.14
C MET A 85 -12.79 -29.97 15.48
N ASP A 86 -14.12 -30.00 15.60
CA ASP A 86 -14.78 -29.74 16.88
C ASP A 86 -14.56 -30.89 17.88
N ILE A 87 -14.45 -32.13 17.39
CA ILE A 87 -14.08 -33.28 18.24
C ILE A 87 -12.64 -33.11 18.76
N THR A 88 -11.67 -32.74 17.90
CA THR A 88 -10.29 -32.51 18.36
C THR A 88 -10.24 -31.44 19.45
N ARG A 89 -10.95 -30.32 19.24
CA ARG A 89 -11.08 -29.23 20.23
C ARG A 89 -11.69 -29.72 21.55
N LYS A 90 -12.81 -30.46 21.50
CA LYS A 90 -13.48 -31.01 22.70
C LYS A 90 -12.57 -31.96 23.49
N LYS A 91 -11.73 -32.74 22.80
CA LYS A 91 -10.76 -33.64 23.42
C LYS A 91 -9.49 -32.93 23.91
N GLY A 92 -9.32 -31.64 23.63
CA GLY A 92 -8.14 -30.87 24.01
C GLY A 92 -6.89 -31.23 23.19
N TYR A 93 -7.08 -31.78 21.98
CA TYR A 93 -5.97 -32.12 21.09
C TYR A 93 -5.44 -30.86 20.42
N LYS A 94 -4.11 -30.71 20.44
CA LYS A 94 -3.42 -29.62 19.74
C LYS A 94 -3.24 -29.98 18.28
N CYS A 95 -3.79 -29.18 17.39
CA CYS A 95 -3.66 -29.40 15.95
C CYS A 95 -2.31 -28.86 15.48
N GLY A 96 -1.53 -29.68 14.79
CA GLY A 96 -0.25 -29.23 14.26
C GLY A 96 -0.40 -28.24 13.09
N PRO A 97 0.73 -27.63 12.66
CA PRO A 97 0.73 -26.61 11.60
C PRO A 97 0.08 -27.08 10.30
N LYS A 98 0.29 -28.36 9.96
CA LYS A 98 -0.17 -28.93 8.69
C LYS A 98 -1.69 -29.10 8.66
N VAL A 99 -2.30 -29.54 9.76
CA VAL A 99 -3.75 -29.59 9.91
C VAL A 99 -4.34 -28.19 9.78
N LEU A 100 -3.80 -27.22 10.53
CA LEU A 100 -4.30 -25.85 10.53
C LEU A 100 -4.23 -25.22 9.13
N LEU A 101 -3.08 -25.36 8.44
CA LEU A 101 -2.91 -24.81 7.09
C LEU A 101 -3.87 -25.44 6.08
N ASN A 102 -4.03 -26.77 6.11
CA ASN A 102 -4.92 -27.47 5.19
C ASN A 102 -6.38 -27.06 5.41
N VAL A 103 -6.83 -27.03 6.66
CA VAL A 103 -8.21 -26.65 6.99
C VAL A 103 -8.46 -25.19 6.60
N LEU A 104 -7.56 -24.27 6.94
CA LEU A 104 -7.68 -22.86 6.53
C LEU A 104 -7.69 -22.70 5.00
N THR A 105 -6.85 -23.45 4.28
CA THR A 105 -6.76 -23.43 2.80
C THR A 105 -7.99 -24.04 2.14
N LEU A 106 -8.64 -25.00 2.79
CA LEU A 106 -9.90 -25.56 2.30
C LEU A 106 -11.05 -24.59 2.54
N LEU A 107 -11.15 -24.05 3.75
CA LEU A 107 -12.14 -23.05 4.11
C LEU A 107 -12.03 -21.80 3.22
N SER A 108 -10.81 -21.41 2.84
CA SER A 108 -10.57 -20.24 2.01
C SER A 108 -11.11 -20.36 0.59
N LYS A 109 -10.84 -21.49 -0.06
CA LYS A 109 -11.25 -21.70 -1.45
C LYS A 109 -12.77 -21.86 -1.57
N CYS A 110 -13.43 -22.20 -0.48
CA CYS A 110 -14.87 -22.29 -0.43
C CYS A 110 -15.43 -20.91 -0.13
N ASN A 111 -15.83 -20.18 -1.17
CA ASN A 111 -16.40 -18.83 -1.11
C ASN A 111 -17.77 -18.83 -0.39
N LEU A 112 -17.76 -19.10 0.92
CA LEU A 112 -18.92 -19.48 1.71
C LEU A 112 -19.27 -18.38 2.70
N GLY A 113 -20.57 -18.10 2.82
CA GLY A 113 -21.10 -16.98 3.60
C GLY A 113 -20.78 -16.99 5.10
N LYS A 114 -21.37 -16.03 5.83
CA LYS A 114 -21.12 -15.66 7.24
C LYS A 114 -20.77 -16.78 8.23
N MET A 115 -21.42 -17.95 8.13
CA MET A 115 -21.22 -19.05 9.09
C MET A 115 -19.79 -19.58 9.10
N TYR A 116 -19.17 -19.75 7.91
CA TYR A 116 -17.82 -20.30 7.78
C TYR A 116 -16.74 -19.27 8.12
N SER A 117 -17.05 -17.98 7.92
CA SER A 117 -16.20 -16.87 8.37
C SER A 117 -15.94 -16.92 9.88
N SER A 118 -16.99 -17.04 10.70
CA SER A 118 -16.85 -17.14 12.17
C SER A 118 -16.01 -18.35 12.61
N TYR A 119 -16.14 -19.48 11.91
CA TYR A 119 -15.36 -20.68 12.21
C TYR A 119 -13.87 -20.49 11.87
N MET A 120 -13.58 -19.96 10.69
CA MET A 120 -12.21 -19.65 10.26
C MET A 120 -11.52 -18.69 11.24
N GLN A 121 -12.25 -17.69 11.74
CA GLN A 121 -11.78 -16.77 12.78
C GLN A 121 -11.45 -17.51 14.08
N SER A 122 -12.36 -18.36 14.58
CA SER A 122 -12.12 -19.17 15.78
C SER A 122 -10.88 -20.06 15.63
N LEU A 123 -10.71 -20.69 14.47
CA LEU A 123 -9.56 -21.54 14.17
C LEU A 123 -8.25 -20.74 14.17
N PHE A 124 -8.29 -19.52 13.62
CA PHE A 124 -7.14 -18.63 13.64
C PHE A 124 -6.76 -18.18 15.07
N PHE A 125 -7.75 -17.89 15.92
CA PHE A 125 -7.48 -17.59 17.34
C PHE A 125 -6.88 -18.79 18.09
N ASP A 126 -7.38 -19.99 17.84
CA ASP A 126 -6.79 -21.21 18.39
C ASP A 126 -5.33 -21.37 17.93
N MET A 127 -5.03 -21.08 16.66
CA MET A 127 -3.67 -21.07 16.13
C MET A 127 -2.77 -20.03 16.81
N ILE A 128 -3.22 -18.79 17.00
CA ILE A 128 -2.43 -17.77 17.74
C ILE A 128 -2.12 -18.27 19.15
N ARG A 129 -3.12 -18.83 19.84
CA ARG A 129 -2.98 -19.29 21.23
C ARG A 129 -2.03 -20.47 21.36
N GLU A 130 -2.12 -21.44 20.46
CA GLU A 130 -1.38 -22.70 20.56
C GLU A 130 -0.03 -22.67 19.85
N HIS A 131 0.07 -21.87 18.79
CA HIS A 131 1.19 -21.83 17.87
C HIS A 131 1.50 -20.41 17.36
N PRO A 132 1.82 -19.44 18.25
CA PRO A 132 2.00 -18.03 17.86
C PRO A 132 3.01 -17.86 16.73
N MET A 133 4.12 -18.62 16.76
CA MET A 133 5.17 -18.58 15.73
C MET A 133 4.69 -18.93 14.30
N LEU A 134 3.54 -19.60 14.14
CA LEU A 134 2.97 -19.91 12.82
C LEU A 134 2.29 -18.70 12.19
N VAL A 135 1.71 -17.80 13.00
CA VAL A 135 1.01 -16.60 12.55
C VAL A 135 1.95 -15.68 11.75
N ALA A 136 3.22 -15.69 12.14
CA ALA A 136 4.26 -14.91 11.49
C ALA A 136 4.62 -15.44 10.09
N LYS A 137 4.35 -16.71 9.80
CA LYS A 137 4.64 -17.30 8.48
C LYS A 137 3.66 -16.80 7.44
N GLN A 138 4.20 -16.31 6.33
CA GLN A 138 3.44 -15.76 5.21
C GLN A 138 2.34 -16.71 4.71
N GLU A 139 2.60 -18.02 4.66
CA GLU A 139 1.63 -19.02 4.20
C GLU A 139 0.34 -19.05 5.03
N PHE A 140 0.41 -18.76 6.34
CA PHE A 140 -0.77 -18.74 7.21
C PHE A 140 -1.46 -17.38 7.19
N SER A 141 -0.71 -16.28 7.25
CA SER A 141 -1.27 -14.94 7.21
C SER A 141 -1.93 -14.65 5.87
N GLN A 142 -1.30 -15.03 4.75
CA GLN A 142 -1.84 -14.81 3.41
C GLN A 142 -3.15 -15.57 3.20
N VAL A 143 -3.23 -16.85 3.63
CA VAL A 143 -4.47 -17.63 3.52
C VAL A 143 -5.63 -16.95 4.23
N VAL A 144 -5.41 -16.31 5.38
CA VAL A 144 -6.51 -15.64 6.09
C VAL A 144 -6.82 -14.26 5.48
N LEU A 145 -5.80 -13.55 5.00
CA LEU A 145 -5.95 -12.23 4.41
C LEU A 145 -6.62 -12.27 3.01
N ASP A 146 -6.29 -13.26 2.18
CA ASP A 146 -6.87 -13.49 0.84
C ASP A 146 -8.37 -13.79 0.89
N ASN A 147 -8.89 -14.14 2.07
CA ASN A 147 -10.31 -14.35 2.23
C ASN A 147 -11.01 -13.04 2.56
N ASN A 148 -12.05 -12.78 1.78
CA ASN A 148 -13.10 -11.82 2.12
C ASN A 148 -13.94 -12.36 3.30
N LEU A 149 -13.29 -12.67 4.42
CA LEU A 149 -13.93 -12.83 5.72
C LEU A 149 -14.72 -11.56 5.95
N ASP A 150 -16.05 -11.65 5.81
CA ASP A 150 -17.01 -10.55 5.90
C ASP A 150 -16.53 -9.44 6.84
N ASN A 151 -15.90 -8.40 6.27
CA ASN A 151 -15.53 -7.10 6.83
C ASN A 151 -15.03 -7.03 8.29
N SER A 152 -14.52 -8.10 8.91
CA SER A 152 -13.93 -7.99 10.24
C SER A 152 -12.52 -7.41 10.13
N MET A 153 -12.46 -6.10 9.87
CA MET A 153 -11.25 -5.29 9.89
C MET A 153 -10.43 -5.60 11.15
N LEU A 154 -11.09 -5.84 12.29
CA LEU A 154 -10.48 -6.22 13.56
C LEU A 154 -9.60 -7.48 13.48
N ILE A 155 -9.99 -8.47 12.69
CA ILE A 155 -9.26 -9.74 12.60
C ILE A 155 -8.10 -9.61 11.64
N LYS A 156 -8.29 -8.93 10.50
CA LYS A 156 -7.19 -8.56 9.62
C LYS A 156 -6.15 -7.72 10.37
N GLN A 157 -6.59 -6.73 11.14
CA GLN A 157 -5.74 -5.96 12.06
C GLN A 157 -4.99 -6.83 13.07
N LEU A 158 -5.67 -7.77 13.72
CA LEU A 158 -5.03 -8.67 14.69
C LEU A 158 -3.96 -9.55 14.04
N ILE A 159 -4.27 -10.17 12.89
CA ILE A 159 -3.33 -11.01 12.12
C ILE A 159 -2.07 -10.20 11.81
N CYS A 160 -2.28 -8.99 11.29
CA CYS A 160 -1.23 -8.08 10.88
C CYS A 160 -0.38 -7.66 12.09
N LYS A 161 -1.00 -7.25 13.20
CA LYS A 161 -0.29 -6.89 14.44
C LYS A 161 0.52 -8.05 15.02
N GLU A 162 -0.05 -9.25 15.05
CA GLU A 162 0.63 -10.42 15.60
C GLU A 162 1.79 -10.86 14.69
N ALA A 163 1.58 -10.87 13.37
CA ALA A 163 2.63 -11.16 12.40
C ALA A 163 3.78 -10.13 12.48
N PHE A 164 3.47 -8.84 12.66
CA PHE A 164 4.47 -7.80 12.88
C PHE A 164 5.24 -8.00 14.18
N THR A 165 4.55 -8.26 15.29
CA THR A 165 5.18 -8.49 16.60
C THR A 165 6.19 -9.65 16.56
N LEU A 166 5.91 -10.67 15.74
CA LEU A 166 6.72 -11.88 15.68
C LEU A 166 7.83 -11.85 14.62
N ASN A 167 7.63 -11.21 13.47
CA ASN A 167 8.59 -11.20 12.34
C ASN A 167 9.17 -9.83 11.98
N GLY A 168 8.71 -8.75 12.62
CA GLY A 168 9.28 -7.40 12.49
C GLY A 168 9.14 -6.73 11.12
N MET A 169 8.54 -7.40 10.13
CA MET A 169 8.30 -6.83 8.80
C MET A 169 6.96 -7.29 8.25
N VAL A 170 6.06 -6.34 8.07
CA VAL A 170 4.90 -6.49 7.19
C VAL A 170 5.01 -5.41 6.12
N ASP A 171 4.79 -5.79 4.88
CA ASP A 171 4.74 -4.86 3.76
C ASP A 171 3.46 -3.98 3.88
N PRO A 172 3.59 -2.65 4.04
CA PRO A 172 2.44 -1.74 4.12
C PRO A 172 1.49 -1.82 2.92
N GLU A 173 2.01 -2.09 1.73
CA GLU A 173 1.18 -2.21 0.52
C GLU A 173 0.30 -3.46 0.60
N LEU A 174 0.85 -4.56 1.14
CA LEU A 174 0.09 -5.77 1.41
C LEU A 174 -0.97 -5.51 2.51
N LEU A 175 -0.67 -4.71 3.52
CA LEU A 175 -1.66 -4.32 4.53
C LEU A 175 -2.83 -3.56 3.90
N ILE A 176 -2.55 -2.55 3.10
CA ILE A 176 -3.60 -1.72 2.51
C ILE A 176 -4.46 -2.55 1.55
N SER A 177 -3.83 -3.30 0.66
CA SER A 177 -4.53 -4.13 -0.33
C SER A 177 -5.31 -5.30 0.30
N THR A 178 -4.74 -5.97 1.30
CA THR A 178 -5.33 -7.22 1.83
C THR A 178 -6.24 -7.01 3.04
N CYS A 179 -6.06 -5.94 3.82
CA CYS A 179 -6.98 -5.57 4.89
C CYS A 179 -8.30 -4.97 4.39
N GLY A 180 -8.43 -4.73 3.07
CA GLY A 180 -9.55 -3.97 2.51
C GLY A 180 -9.57 -2.53 3.04
N CYS A 181 -8.42 -2.05 3.51
CA CYS A 181 -8.23 -0.72 4.03
C CYS A 181 -8.41 0.26 2.88
N LYS A 182 -9.51 1.00 2.91
CA LYS A 182 -9.73 2.06 1.95
C LYS A 182 -9.05 3.31 2.44
N VAL A 183 -8.07 3.80 1.69
CA VAL A 183 -7.56 5.14 1.90
C VAL A 183 -8.43 6.12 1.09
N ASP A 184 -9.70 6.15 1.43
CA ASP A 184 -10.72 7.03 0.87
C ASP A 184 -11.19 8.04 1.93
N ARG A 185 -12.21 8.83 1.61
CA ARG A 185 -12.76 9.87 2.49
C ARG A 185 -13.16 9.37 3.89
N TYR A 186 -13.52 8.09 4.01
CA TYR A 186 -14.09 7.53 5.23
C TYR A 186 -13.14 6.63 6.01
N GLY A 187 -12.18 5.97 5.34
CA GLY A 187 -11.34 4.94 5.97
C GLY A 187 -9.85 5.27 6.12
N TRP A 188 -9.41 6.45 5.68
CA TRP A 188 -7.97 6.77 5.67
C TRP A 188 -7.36 6.89 7.06
N ARG A 189 -8.11 7.39 8.06
CA ARG A 189 -7.60 7.57 9.43
C ARG A 189 -7.39 6.25 10.15
N GLU A 190 -8.37 5.37 10.03
CA GLU A 190 -8.32 4.03 10.60
C GLU A 190 -7.17 3.23 9.97
N THR A 191 -6.98 3.39 8.66
CA THR A 191 -5.85 2.79 7.93
C THR A 191 -4.51 3.35 8.39
N LEU A 192 -4.39 4.68 8.48
CA LEU A 192 -3.16 5.33 8.95
C LEU A 192 -2.82 4.94 10.39
N HIS A 193 -3.80 4.91 11.29
CA HIS A 193 -3.59 4.50 12.68
C HIS A 193 -3.06 3.07 12.77
N LEU A 194 -3.62 2.15 11.99
CA LEU A 194 -3.13 0.78 11.91
C LEU A 194 -1.68 0.73 11.40
N LEU A 195 -1.37 1.47 10.34
CA LEU A 195 -0.01 1.53 9.80
C LEU A 195 0.98 2.07 10.84
N LEU A 196 0.61 3.10 11.61
CA LEU A 196 1.45 3.68 12.67
C LEU A 196 1.70 2.72 13.84
N GLU A 197 0.80 1.77 14.08
CA GLU A 197 1.03 0.71 15.09
C GLU A 197 2.00 -0.38 14.59
N MET A 198 2.25 -0.43 13.27
CA MET A 198 2.91 -1.56 12.62
C MET A 198 4.21 -1.19 11.90
N VAL A 199 4.42 0.06 11.50
CA VAL A 199 5.65 0.50 10.85
C VAL A 199 6.04 1.88 11.34
N GLU A 200 7.30 2.25 11.09
CA GLU A 200 7.81 3.57 11.44
C GLU A 200 6.96 4.69 10.82
N PRO A 201 6.79 5.84 11.50
CA PRO A 201 5.89 6.90 11.06
C PRO A 201 6.09 7.35 9.62
N GLU A 202 7.34 7.58 9.20
CA GLU A 202 7.67 7.97 7.82
C GLU A 202 7.10 6.99 6.79
N ARG A 203 7.28 5.68 7.02
CA ARG A 203 6.76 4.64 6.13
C ARG A 203 5.24 4.54 6.19
N ALA A 204 4.64 4.67 7.38
CA ALA A 204 3.18 4.62 7.55
C ALA A 204 2.48 5.76 6.78
N TYR A 205 2.95 6.99 6.95
CA TYR A 205 2.40 8.14 6.25
C TYR A 205 2.63 8.07 4.75
N GLN A 206 3.82 7.64 4.30
CA GLN A 206 4.10 7.47 2.87
C GLN A 206 3.18 6.42 2.22
N SER A 207 3.06 5.23 2.81
CA SER A 207 2.20 4.19 2.25
C SER A 207 0.71 4.55 2.27
N ALA A 208 0.26 5.27 3.30
CA ALA A 208 -1.10 5.82 3.30
C ALA A 208 -1.28 6.83 2.16
N LEU A 209 -0.29 7.69 1.93
CA LEU A 209 -0.33 8.71 0.89
C LEU A 209 -0.34 8.11 -0.51
N ASP A 210 0.50 7.10 -0.77
CA ASP A 210 0.60 6.42 -2.06
C ASP A 210 -0.70 5.69 -2.43
N ALA A 211 -1.42 5.17 -1.43
CA ALA A 211 -2.70 4.50 -1.63
C ALA A 211 -3.92 5.44 -1.59
N ALA A 212 -3.73 6.73 -1.28
CA ALA A 212 -4.82 7.67 -1.08
C ALA A 212 -5.61 7.93 -2.36
N THR A 213 -6.94 7.90 -2.24
CA THR A 213 -7.86 8.19 -3.34
C THR A 213 -8.60 9.50 -3.09
N GLY A 214 -8.28 10.50 -3.90
CA GLY A 214 -8.93 11.81 -3.91
C GLY A 214 -8.24 12.89 -3.06
N ASP A 215 -8.40 14.13 -3.50
CA ASP A 215 -7.65 15.29 -3.02
C ASP A 215 -7.86 15.55 -1.52
N GLU A 216 -9.10 15.48 -1.03
CA GLU A 216 -9.39 15.73 0.39
C GLU A 216 -8.59 14.81 1.32
N VAL A 217 -8.36 13.56 0.89
CA VAL A 217 -7.66 12.54 1.66
C VAL A 217 -6.16 12.79 1.62
N VAL A 218 -5.59 12.95 0.43
CA VAL A 218 -4.16 13.27 0.21
C VAL A 218 -3.75 14.46 1.08
N PHE A 219 -4.51 15.56 1.01
CA PHE A 219 -4.20 16.76 1.79
C PHE A 219 -4.39 16.57 3.30
N SER A 220 -5.34 15.74 3.72
CA SER A 220 -5.52 15.44 5.14
C SER A 220 -4.36 14.63 5.70
N ILE A 221 -3.87 13.63 4.95
CA ILE A 221 -2.69 12.84 5.30
C ILE A 221 -1.45 13.74 5.37
N ILE A 222 -1.21 14.58 4.36
CA ILE A 222 -0.09 15.53 4.33
C ILE A 222 -0.11 16.44 5.57
N ARG A 223 -1.26 17.04 5.88
CA ARG A 223 -1.40 17.93 7.04
C ARG A 223 -1.12 17.19 8.35
N GLU A 224 -1.61 15.97 8.48
CA GLU A 224 -1.39 15.16 9.68
C GLU A 224 0.08 14.75 9.83
N ALA A 225 0.75 14.36 8.74
CA ALA A 225 2.19 14.11 8.72
C ALA A 225 2.99 15.36 9.14
N MET A 226 2.63 16.53 8.61
CA MET A 226 3.27 17.80 8.97
C MET A 226 3.08 18.14 10.46
N HIS A 227 1.89 17.92 11.01
CA HIS A 227 1.62 18.12 12.44
C HIS A 227 2.44 17.15 13.31
N ALA A 228 2.60 15.92 12.85
CA ALA A 228 3.44 14.90 13.47
C ALA A 228 4.95 15.12 13.24
N LYS A 229 5.34 16.15 12.45
CA LYS A 229 6.72 16.44 12.03
C LYS A 229 7.39 15.26 11.30
N VAL A 230 6.62 14.52 10.54
CA VAL A 230 7.09 13.41 9.70
C VAL A 230 7.37 13.95 8.31
N ILE A 231 8.50 13.54 7.73
CA ILE A 231 8.86 13.89 6.36
C ILE A 231 8.17 12.93 5.41
N VAL A 232 7.51 13.44 4.38
CA VAL A 232 6.84 12.62 3.34
C VAL A 232 7.10 13.18 1.95
N ASP A 233 6.97 12.32 0.93
CA ASP A 233 7.02 12.68 -0.48
C ASP A 233 5.62 12.60 -1.13
N PRO A 234 4.91 13.72 -1.28
CA PRO A 234 3.58 13.73 -1.85
C PRO A 234 3.55 13.84 -3.38
N THR A 235 4.69 13.74 -4.08
CA THR A 235 4.79 14.15 -5.49
C THR A 235 3.83 13.40 -6.41
N GLU A 236 3.87 12.07 -6.39
CA GLU A 236 2.99 11.26 -7.24
C GLU A 236 1.53 11.43 -6.83
N ALA A 237 1.24 11.38 -5.53
CA ALA A 237 -0.12 11.55 -5.03
C ALA A 237 -0.73 12.89 -5.50
N LEU A 238 0.02 14.00 -5.41
CA LEU A 238 -0.44 15.31 -5.86
C LEU A 238 -0.62 15.37 -7.38
N LEU A 239 0.28 14.78 -8.17
CA LEU A 239 0.15 14.74 -9.63
C LEU A 239 -1.07 13.92 -10.09
N PHE A 240 -1.32 12.76 -9.48
CA PHE A 240 -2.39 11.86 -9.91
C PHE A 240 -3.78 12.24 -9.42
N THR A 241 -3.90 12.87 -8.24
CA THR A 241 -5.22 13.18 -7.68
C THR A 241 -5.67 14.61 -7.95
N CYS A 242 -4.78 15.59 -7.88
CA CYS A 242 -5.19 16.98 -7.69
C CYS A 242 -5.58 17.71 -8.99
N SER A 243 -6.72 17.33 -9.55
CA SER A 243 -7.11 17.73 -10.91
C SER A 243 -7.74 19.12 -11.09
N ARG A 244 -7.86 20.00 -10.07
CA ARG A 244 -8.45 21.35 -10.29
C ARG A 244 -8.26 22.47 -9.26
N ASP A 245 -7.95 22.22 -7.99
CA ASP A 245 -7.94 23.31 -6.99
C ASP A 245 -6.92 23.14 -5.84
N ILE A 246 -5.64 23.06 -6.20
CA ILE A 246 -4.55 23.21 -5.22
C ILE A 246 -4.39 24.67 -4.80
N SER A 247 -5.01 25.63 -5.50
CA SER A 247 -4.83 27.07 -5.25
C SER A 247 -5.10 27.45 -3.78
N ALA A 248 -6.18 26.94 -3.19
CA ALA A 248 -6.54 27.13 -1.78
C ALA A 248 -5.62 26.39 -0.78
N LYS A 249 -4.79 25.46 -1.27
CA LYS A 249 -3.92 24.59 -0.49
C LYS A 249 -2.42 24.86 -0.71
N LYS A 250 -2.07 25.85 -1.55
CA LYS A 250 -0.70 26.29 -1.83
C LYS A 250 0.05 26.72 -0.57
N GLU A 251 -0.59 27.52 0.28
CA GLU A 251 -0.01 28.07 1.51
C GLU A 251 0.45 26.98 2.51
N PRO A 252 -0.39 26.00 2.87
CA PRO A 252 0.04 24.85 3.67
C PRO A 252 1.20 24.06 3.06
N LEU A 253 1.14 23.76 1.76
CA LEU A 253 2.21 23.02 1.08
C LEU A 253 3.54 23.78 1.09
N ALA A 254 3.51 25.08 0.76
CA ALA A 254 4.69 25.94 0.80
C ALA A 254 5.28 26.01 2.22
N SER A 255 4.44 26.06 3.25
CA SER A 255 4.89 26.03 4.65
C SER A 255 5.55 24.69 5.02
N GLY A 256 4.99 23.57 4.55
CA GLY A 256 5.57 22.24 4.75
C GLY A 256 6.93 22.05 4.06
N LEU A 257 7.06 22.58 2.83
CA LEU A 257 8.33 22.60 2.09
C LEU A 257 9.39 23.44 2.80
N LYS A 258 9.04 24.66 3.24
CA LYS A 258 9.94 25.53 4.02
C LYS A 258 10.43 24.90 5.32
N ALA A 259 9.56 24.12 5.97
CA ALA A 259 9.89 23.41 7.19
C ALA A 259 10.71 22.12 6.94
N GLY A 260 10.92 21.72 5.68
CA GLY A 260 11.59 20.46 5.31
C GLY A 260 10.77 19.20 5.63
N LEU A 261 9.46 19.35 5.83
CA LEU A 261 8.53 18.25 6.15
C LEU A 261 7.93 17.61 4.90
N LEU A 262 8.02 18.29 3.75
CA LEU A 262 7.64 17.75 2.46
C LEU A 262 8.89 17.68 1.59
N LYS A 263 9.12 16.55 0.94
CA LYS A 263 10.14 16.38 -0.09
C LYS A 263 9.43 16.15 -1.40
N LEU A 264 9.74 16.95 -2.41
CA LEU A 264 9.19 16.71 -3.74
C LEU A 264 10.25 16.00 -4.57
N ASN A 265 9.82 15.00 -5.35
CA ASN A 265 10.66 14.25 -6.26
C ASN A 265 10.89 15.08 -7.51
N ASP A 266 12.01 15.78 -7.50
CA ASP A 266 12.40 16.72 -8.54
C ASP A 266 12.58 16.07 -9.91
N TYR A 267 12.94 14.77 -9.96
CA TYR A 267 13.03 14.04 -11.21
C TYR A 267 11.64 13.85 -11.82
N ILE A 268 10.67 13.38 -11.04
CA ILE A 268 9.29 13.17 -11.49
C ILE A 268 8.67 14.49 -11.96
N ILE A 269 8.80 15.56 -11.17
CA ILE A 269 8.28 16.88 -11.54
C ILE A 269 8.88 17.34 -12.86
N SER A 270 10.21 17.25 -13.04
CA SER A 270 10.89 17.70 -14.26
C SER A 270 10.38 17.01 -15.53
N GLN A 271 10.06 15.72 -15.45
CA GLN A 271 9.55 14.95 -16.59
C GLN A 271 8.11 15.31 -16.95
N MET A 272 7.31 15.75 -15.97
CA MET A 272 5.87 16.01 -16.14
C MET A 272 5.54 17.46 -16.48
N ILE A 273 6.38 18.44 -16.09
CA ILE A 273 6.19 19.88 -16.38
C ILE A 273 5.76 20.17 -17.83
N PRO A 274 6.32 19.55 -18.88
CA PRO A 274 5.94 19.86 -20.27
C PRO A 274 4.52 19.40 -20.64
N MET A 275 3.91 18.52 -19.83
CA MET A 275 2.68 17.80 -20.16
C MET A 275 1.54 18.08 -19.16
N ASP A 276 1.86 18.63 -17.99
CA ASP A 276 0.99 18.61 -16.82
C ASP A 276 1.02 19.96 -16.07
N ALA A 277 -0.15 20.58 -15.90
CA ALA A 277 -0.29 21.89 -15.27
C ALA A 277 -0.09 21.81 -13.73
N GLU A 278 -0.40 20.67 -13.14
CA GLU A 278 -0.18 20.36 -11.75
C GLU A 278 1.33 20.25 -11.46
N ALA A 279 2.10 19.63 -12.36
CA ALA A 279 3.57 19.59 -12.27
C ALA A 279 4.19 21.00 -12.32
N VAL A 280 3.67 21.87 -13.20
CA VAL A 280 4.08 23.29 -13.30
C VAL A 280 3.85 24.02 -11.97
N MET A 281 2.73 23.79 -11.31
CA MET A 281 2.44 24.42 -10.02
C MET A 281 3.24 23.82 -8.86
N LEU A 282 3.48 22.50 -8.83
CA LEU A 282 4.36 21.89 -7.85
C LEU A 282 5.78 22.46 -7.95
N PHE A 283 6.21 22.75 -9.18
CA PHE A 283 7.45 23.49 -9.43
C PHE A 283 7.43 24.91 -8.82
N GLU A 284 6.38 25.71 -9.05
CA GLU A 284 6.25 27.04 -8.42
C GLU A 284 6.33 26.95 -6.89
N LEU A 285 5.67 25.94 -6.31
CA LEU A 285 5.66 25.70 -4.87
C LEU A 285 7.05 25.32 -4.34
N ALA A 286 7.75 24.43 -5.04
CA ALA A 286 9.11 24.04 -4.72
C ALA A 286 10.05 25.25 -4.75
N GLY A 287 9.96 26.10 -5.79
CA GLY A 287 10.76 27.31 -5.89
C GLY A 287 10.46 28.36 -4.82
N LYS A 288 9.22 28.44 -4.33
CA LYS A 288 8.85 29.37 -3.23
C LYS A 288 9.15 28.80 -1.84
N GLY A 289 9.22 27.47 -1.74
CA GLY A 289 9.30 26.73 -0.48
C GLY A 289 10.70 26.29 -0.10
N SER A 290 11.58 26.07 -1.06
CA SER A 290 12.85 25.37 -0.86
C SER A 290 14.00 26.16 -1.46
N TYR A 291 15.02 26.47 -0.66
CA TYR A 291 16.26 27.09 -1.14
C TYR A 291 17.47 26.27 -0.69
N PRO A 292 18.41 25.93 -1.60
CA PRO A 292 18.42 26.23 -3.05
C PRO A 292 17.43 25.37 -3.88
N LEU A 293 17.14 25.79 -5.12
CA LEU A 293 16.34 24.99 -6.05
C LEU A 293 17.04 23.64 -6.33
N PRO A 294 16.33 22.51 -6.30
CA PRO A 294 16.92 21.22 -6.63
C PRO A 294 17.46 21.09 -8.06
N GLU A 295 18.46 20.24 -8.23
CA GLU A 295 19.30 20.20 -9.43
C GLU A 295 18.57 19.72 -10.70
N SER A 296 17.70 18.70 -10.60
CA SER A 296 16.91 18.24 -11.76
C SER A 296 15.80 19.21 -12.18
N LEU A 297 15.47 20.19 -11.33
CA LEU A 297 14.61 21.31 -11.71
C LEU A 297 15.40 22.44 -12.40
N ARG A 298 16.73 22.46 -12.29
CA ARG A 298 17.57 23.38 -13.08
C ARG A 298 17.59 23.00 -14.56
N SER A 299 17.51 21.72 -14.91
CA SER A 299 17.45 21.30 -16.33
C SER A 299 16.20 21.80 -17.05
N VAL A 300 15.18 22.25 -16.33
CA VAL A 300 14.00 22.94 -16.89
C VAL A 300 14.40 24.27 -17.55
N LEU A 301 15.46 24.94 -17.06
CA LEU A 301 16.02 26.14 -17.70
C LEU A 301 16.73 25.82 -19.03
N ASP A 302 17.27 24.62 -19.16
CA ASP A 302 17.97 24.16 -20.37
C ASP A 302 17.02 23.55 -21.42
N MET A 303 15.83 23.11 -20.99
CA MET A 303 14.82 22.55 -21.88
C MET A 303 14.10 23.66 -22.67
N GLN A 304 14.14 23.57 -24.00
CA GLN A 304 13.34 24.39 -24.93
C GLN A 304 11.82 24.04 -24.88
N CYS A 305 11.29 23.73 -23.70
CA CYS A 305 9.89 23.40 -23.54
C CYS A 305 9.02 24.67 -23.57
N ASN A 306 7.76 24.51 -24.00
CA ASN A 306 6.68 25.50 -23.95
C ASN A 306 6.23 25.79 -22.51
N ILE A 307 7.19 26.02 -21.61
CA ILE A 307 6.97 26.41 -20.23
C ILE A 307 6.79 27.93 -20.23
N GLY A 308 5.81 28.41 -19.46
CA GLY A 308 5.57 29.84 -19.32
C GLY A 308 6.85 30.55 -18.85
N VAL A 309 7.20 31.66 -19.49
CA VAL A 309 8.49 32.32 -19.25
C VAL A 309 8.60 32.89 -17.82
N THR A 310 7.47 33.17 -17.17
CA THR A 310 7.40 33.49 -15.74
C THR A 310 7.92 32.35 -14.84
N LEU A 311 7.67 31.09 -15.19
CA LEU A 311 8.17 29.94 -14.43
C LEU A 311 9.69 29.77 -14.59
N LEU A 312 10.21 30.03 -15.79
CA LEU A 312 11.66 30.03 -16.03
C LEU A 312 12.34 31.15 -15.23
N PHE A 313 11.68 32.31 -15.10
CA PHE A 313 12.16 33.38 -14.24
C PHE A 313 12.14 33.01 -12.75
N GLU A 314 11.08 32.36 -12.26
CA GLU A 314 11.03 31.83 -10.89
C GLU A 314 12.12 30.75 -10.65
N ALA A 315 12.35 29.86 -11.62
CA ALA A 315 13.43 28.88 -11.60
C ALA A 315 14.80 29.55 -11.44
N TRP A 316 15.04 30.57 -12.27
CA TRP A 316 16.30 31.29 -12.30
C TRP A 316 16.56 32.08 -11.02
N CYS A 317 15.53 32.73 -10.46
CA CYS A 317 15.65 33.46 -9.18
C CYS A 317 16.13 32.56 -8.03
N ASN A 318 15.95 31.24 -8.16
CA ASN A 318 16.34 30.26 -7.16
C ASN A 318 17.67 29.55 -7.44
N LEU A 319 18.40 29.96 -8.49
CA LEU A 319 19.75 29.47 -8.74
C LEU A 319 20.76 30.06 -7.75
N GLU A 320 21.58 29.22 -7.14
CA GLU A 320 22.67 29.66 -6.26
C GLU A 320 23.77 30.39 -7.04
N LYS A 321 24.03 29.94 -8.29
CA LYS A 321 24.89 30.59 -9.28
C LYS A 321 24.35 30.30 -10.68
N ALA A 322 23.91 31.34 -11.38
CA ALA A 322 23.59 31.26 -12.80
C ALA A 322 24.84 31.60 -13.64
N ASP A 323 25.13 30.80 -14.67
CA ASP A 323 26.17 31.15 -15.63
C ASP A 323 25.68 32.19 -16.65
N LYS A 324 26.64 32.74 -17.38
CA LYS A 324 26.41 33.82 -18.36
C LYS A 324 25.47 33.39 -19.48
N GLU A 325 25.62 32.17 -19.99
CA GLU A 325 24.86 31.69 -21.14
C GLU A 325 23.38 31.51 -20.76
N THR A 326 23.10 30.92 -19.60
CA THR A 326 21.73 30.79 -19.07
C THR A 326 21.09 32.15 -18.81
N CYS A 327 21.84 33.11 -18.24
CA CYS A 327 21.33 34.46 -18.00
C CYS A 327 20.96 35.20 -19.30
N LEU A 328 21.81 35.11 -20.33
CA LEU A 328 21.56 35.73 -21.63
C LEU A 328 20.36 35.11 -22.34
N LYS A 329 20.31 33.78 -22.44
CA LYS A 329 19.19 33.06 -23.09
C LYS A 329 17.85 33.37 -22.43
N LEU A 330 17.81 33.43 -21.10
CA LEU A 330 16.58 33.73 -20.38
C LEU A 330 16.17 35.19 -20.52
N ALA A 331 17.12 36.13 -20.45
CA ALA A 331 16.83 37.55 -20.65
C ALA A 331 16.30 37.84 -22.07
N GLU A 332 16.86 37.20 -23.09
CA GLU A 332 16.38 37.28 -24.47
C GLU A 332 14.93 36.76 -24.58
N ARG A 333 14.65 35.60 -24.00
CA ARG A 333 13.33 34.98 -24.01
C ARG A 333 12.29 35.80 -23.24
N LEU A 334 12.64 36.37 -22.09
CA LEU A 334 11.78 37.30 -21.32
C LEU A 334 11.49 38.58 -22.10
N THR A 335 12.50 39.11 -22.80
CA THR A 335 12.33 40.31 -23.65
C THR A 335 11.38 40.01 -24.82
N ALA A 336 11.51 38.85 -25.46
CA ALA A 336 10.63 38.42 -26.55
C ALA A 336 9.16 38.25 -26.12
N GLU A 337 8.93 37.79 -24.88
CA GLU A 337 7.60 37.65 -24.27
C GLU A 337 7.10 38.92 -23.57
N VAL A 338 7.72 40.07 -23.83
CA VAL A 338 7.25 41.38 -23.32
C VAL A 338 7.31 41.46 -21.77
N LEU A 339 8.30 40.79 -21.16
CA LEU A 339 8.66 40.89 -19.73
C LEU A 339 10.03 41.56 -19.55
N PRO A 340 10.20 42.83 -19.99
CA PRO A 340 11.50 43.47 -20.04
C PRO A 340 12.08 43.82 -18.67
N ARG A 341 11.23 43.97 -17.64
CA ARG A 341 11.69 44.28 -16.27
C ARG A 341 12.40 43.10 -15.63
N GLU A 342 11.84 41.92 -15.78
CA GLU A 342 12.40 40.65 -15.36
C GLU A 342 13.71 40.37 -16.12
N ALA A 343 13.73 40.62 -17.44
CA ALA A 343 14.95 40.53 -18.25
C ALA A 343 16.05 41.46 -17.72
N LEU A 344 15.74 42.73 -17.46
CA LEU A 344 16.69 43.69 -16.90
C LEU A 344 17.13 43.32 -15.48
N PHE A 345 16.24 42.74 -14.67
CA PHE A 345 16.60 42.25 -13.35
C PHE A 345 17.68 41.16 -13.43
N ILE A 346 17.55 40.19 -14.34
CA ILE A 346 18.56 39.15 -14.59
C ILE A 346 19.91 39.79 -14.95
N LEU A 347 19.90 40.62 -15.98
CA LEU A 347 21.12 41.22 -16.54
C LEU A 347 21.83 42.11 -15.49
N ASN A 348 21.07 42.89 -14.73
CA ASN A 348 21.63 43.82 -13.73
C ASN A 348 22.01 43.16 -12.41
N THR A 349 21.55 41.95 -12.13
CA THR A 349 21.87 41.24 -10.88
C THR A 349 23.10 40.34 -11.06
N HIS A 350 23.15 39.55 -12.14
CA HIS A 350 24.21 38.56 -12.34
C HIS A 350 25.28 38.99 -13.35
N LEU A 351 24.95 39.88 -14.28
CA LEU A 351 25.86 40.29 -15.37
C LEU A 351 26.25 41.78 -15.32
N LYS A 352 25.96 42.48 -14.23
CA LYS A 352 26.21 43.93 -14.06
C LYS A 352 27.63 44.38 -14.40
N PHE A 353 28.61 43.54 -14.10
CA PHE A 353 30.04 43.85 -14.28
C PHE A 353 30.62 43.23 -15.56
N ASP A 354 29.84 42.44 -16.29
CA ASP A 354 30.26 41.86 -17.56
C ASP A 354 30.09 42.90 -18.68
N LYS A 355 31.22 43.31 -19.28
CA LYS A 355 31.29 44.34 -20.33
C LYS A 355 31.32 43.75 -21.74
N SER A 356 31.00 42.47 -21.88
CA SER A 356 31.00 41.82 -23.17
C SER A 356 29.92 42.39 -24.10
N PRO A 357 30.15 42.36 -25.43
CA PRO A 357 29.21 42.90 -26.40
C PRO A 357 27.82 42.27 -26.30
N GLU A 358 27.75 40.96 -26.03
CA GLU A 358 26.48 40.24 -25.97
C GLU A 358 25.61 40.72 -24.79
N VAL A 359 26.23 41.03 -23.65
CA VAL A 359 25.52 41.58 -22.48
C VAL A 359 25.05 43.01 -22.74
N ALA A 360 25.88 43.83 -23.39
CA ALA A 360 25.50 45.21 -23.72
C ALA A 360 24.33 45.25 -24.72
N GLU A 361 24.32 44.36 -25.71
CA GLU A 361 23.22 44.22 -26.67
C GLU A 361 21.93 43.75 -25.99
N ALA A 362 22.01 42.74 -25.13
CA ALA A 362 20.86 42.25 -24.37
C ALA A 362 20.26 43.33 -23.45
N VAL A 363 21.09 44.08 -22.73
CA VAL A 363 20.64 45.20 -21.87
C VAL A 363 19.95 46.27 -22.70
N LYS A 364 20.52 46.62 -23.87
CA LYS A 364 19.93 47.60 -24.77
C LYS A 364 18.56 47.15 -25.27
N ALA A 365 18.45 45.91 -25.77
CA ALA A 365 17.19 45.35 -26.28
C ALA A 365 16.09 45.32 -25.21
N ALA A 366 16.42 44.87 -23.99
CA ALA A 366 15.47 44.85 -22.88
C ALA A 366 15.05 46.26 -22.45
N SER A 367 15.96 47.23 -22.43
CA SER A 367 15.66 48.64 -22.11
C SER A 367 14.75 49.30 -23.15
N GLU A 368 14.99 49.06 -24.44
CA GLU A 368 14.16 49.57 -25.54
C GLU A 368 12.74 48.97 -25.49
N MET A 369 12.64 47.68 -25.17
CA MET A 369 11.36 47.03 -24.95
C MET A 369 10.64 47.59 -23.71
N GLU A 370 11.32 47.82 -22.59
CA GLU A 370 10.69 48.44 -21.41
C GLU A 370 10.12 49.83 -21.73
N ALA A 371 10.87 50.66 -22.47
CA ALA A 371 10.40 51.97 -22.90
C ALA A 371 9.15 51.88 -23.79
N THR A 372 9.13 50.92 -24.71
CA THR A 372 7.98 50.66 -25.61
C THR A 372 6.75 50.21 -24.84
N VAL A 373 6.93 49.29 -23.88
CA VAL A 373 5.84 48.81 -23.01
C VAL A 373 5.32 49.97 -22.15
N ALA A 374 6.21 50.76 -21.56
CA ALA A 374 5.83 51.92 -20.74
C ALA A 374 5.02 52.95 -21.53
N SER A 375 5.39 53.27 -22.78
CA SER A 375 4.63 54.21 -23.62
C SER A 375 3.22 53.70 -23.97
N LEU A 376 3.07 52.40 -24.22
CA LEU A 376 1.76 51.78 -24.50
C LEU A 376 0.81 51.81 -23.29
N PHE A 377 1.35 51.75 -22.06
CA PHE A 377 0.56 51.86 -20.84
C PHE A 377 0.22 53.31 -20.46
N ASP A 378 1.06 54.28 -20.85
CA ASP A 378 0.79 55.70 -20.61
C ASP A 378 -0.31 56.24 -21.55
N GLU A 379 -0.36 55.76 -22.80
CA GLU A 379 -1.43 56.11 -23.76
C GLU A 379 -2.83 55.62 -23.34
N ARG A 380 -2.92 54.52 -22.58
CA ARG A 380 -4.21 54.04 -22.02
C ARG A 380 -4.79 54.93 -20.93
N ARG A 381 -4.02 55.88 -20.38
CA ARG A 381 -4.55 56.92 -19.47
C ARG A 381 -5.19 58.09 -20.22
N HIS A 382 -5.19 58.12 -21.55
CA HIS A 382 -5.71 59.21 -22.38
C HIS A 382 -6.93 58.86 -23.24
N TYR A 383 -7.61 57.73 -22.99
CA TYR A 383 -8.95 57.49 -23.53
C TYR A 383 -10.03 57.97 -22.56
N PRO A 384 -10.65 59.14 -22.77
CA PRO A 384 -11.95 59.41 -22.17
C PRO A 384 -12.97 58.48 -22.81
N TYR A 385 -13.92 58.02 -22.01
CA TYR A 385 -15.18 57.41 -22.41
C TYR A 385 -15.66 57.82 -23.81
N CYS A 386 -15.76 56.87 -24.73
CA CYS A 386 -16.80 56.91 -25.76
C CYS A 386 -17.86 55.88 -25.38
N VAL A 387 -18.92 56.43 -24.77
CA VAL A 387 -20.26 55.85 -24.76
C VAL A 387 -20.72 55.68 -26.21
N THR A 388 -21.07 54.45 -26.58
CA THR A 388 -22.39 54.08 -27.15
C THR A 388 -22.58 52.58 -26.98
#